data_AF-A0AAU2B230-F1
#
_entry.id   AF-A0AAU2B230-F1
#
_cell.length_a   1.000
_cell.length_b   1.000
_cell.length_c   1.000
_cell.angle_alpha   90.00
_cell.angle_beta   90.00
_cell.angle_gamma   90.00
#
_symmetry.space_group_name_H-M   'P 1'
#
loop_
_entity.id
_entity.type
_entity.pdbx_description
1 polymer ?
#
loop_
_entity_poly.entity_id
_entity_poly.type
_entity_poly.pdbx_seq_one_letter_code
_entity_poly.pdbx_strand_id
1 'polypeptide(L)'
;MAEADHLGGFSLFVQDGRLTHTYSMMGVFVYRQQAEVQLPAGEVNVRMEFVADAPKPATGGQVTLLIDGKAVATGRMDHTVPIRFSAYAGMDIGCDNGGVVDLSYEDKKPFAFTGTVRKVTFDIESHQSAEDEDTLHTAAHHGHAGHGLAG
;
A
#
# COMPACT_ATOMS: atom_id res chain seq x y z
N MET A 1 2.53 4.97 8.32
CA MET A 1 2.50 5.69 7.04
C MET A 1 1.17 5.39 6.37
N ALA A 2 0.64 6.35 5.65
CA ALA A 2 -0.55 6.18 4.82
C ALA A 2 -0.31 6.95 3.51
N GLU A 3 -0.70 6.35 2.39
CA GLU A 3 -0.77 7.02 1.11
C GLU A 3 -2.22 6.98 0.65
N ALA A 4 -2.73 8.13 0.21
CA ALA A 4 -4.09 8.32 -0.28
C ALA A 4 -5.19 8.07 0.78
N ASP A 5 -6.29 7.36 0.45
CA ASP A 5 -7.45 7.19 1.34
C ASP A 5 -8.14 5.82 1.16
N HIS A 6 -9.25 5.58 1.87
CA HIS A 6 -10.01 4.32 1.78
C HIS A 6 -10.58 4.03 0.37
N LEU A 7 -10.66 5.01 -0.53
CA LEU A 7 -11.08 4.83 -1.92
C LEU A 7 -9.89 4.51 -2.84
N GLY A 8 -8.71 4.27 -2.29
CA GLY A 8 -7.57 3.86 -3.08
C GLY A 8 -6.30 4.31 -2.42
N GLY A 9 -5.74 3.47 -1.56
CA GLY A 9 -4.53 3.77 -0.83
C GLY A 9 -3.97 2.57 -0.09
N PHE A 10 -2.82 2.74 0.54
CA PHE A 10 -2.26 1.75 1.46
C PHE A 10 -1.76 2.42 2.73
N SER A 11 -1.78 1.67 3.83
CA SER A 11 -1.24 2.11 5.10
C SER A 11 -0.42 0.99 5.75
N LEU A 12 0.67 1.40 6.43
CA LEU A 12 1.45 0.55 7.32
C LEU A 12 1.52 1.25 8.67
N PHE A 13 0.91 0.66 9.69
CA PHE A 13 0.68 1.30 10.98
C PHE A 13 0.81 0.29 12.12
N VAL A 14 0.87 0.81 13.35
CA VAL A 14 0.86 -0.01 14.57
C VAL A 14 -0.44 0.27 15.29
N GLN A 15 -1.21 -0.78 15.55
CA GLN A 15 -2.43 -0.71 16.34
C GLN A 15 -2.40 -1.82 17.40
N ASP A 16 -2.72 -1.47 18.64
CA ASP A 16 -2.72 -2.39 19.78
C ASP A 16 -1.39 -3.16 19.92
N GLY A 17 -0.29 -2.45 19.62
CA GLY A 17 1.07 -3.00 19.64
C GLY A 17 1.41 -3.91 18.47
N ARG A 18 0.56 -4.06 17.45
CA ARG A 18 0.77 -4.97 16.31
C ARG A 18 0.97 -4.20 15.01
N LEU A 19 2.00 -4.60 14.26
CA LEU A 19 2.24 -4.09 12.92
C LEU A 19 1.11 -4.54 11.99
N THR A 20 0.50 -3.61 11.28
CA THR A 20 -0.63 -3.85 10.39
C THR A 20 -0.40 -3.12 9.08
N HIS A 21 -0.67 -3.81 7.97
CA HIS A 21 -0.74 -3.25 6.64
C HIS A 21 -2.17 -3.39 6.11
N THR A 22 -2.68 -2.33 5.50
CA THR A 22 -3.96 -2.33 4.80
C THR A 22 -3.78 -1.76 3.41
N TYR A 23 -4.36 -2.42 2.42
CA TYR A 23 -4.47 -1.95 1.05
C TYR A 23 -5.94 -1.89 0.68
N SER A 24 -6.43 -0.71 0.29
CA SER A 24 -7.78 -0.54 -0.22
C SER A 24 -7.75 -0.29 -1.73
N MET A 25 -8.42 -1.17 -2.48
CA MET A 25 -8.71 -0.99 -3.89
C MET A 25 -10.13 -0.39 -4.04
N MET A 26 -10.23 0.93 -4.01
CA MET A 26 -11.51 1.64 -4.21
C MET A 26 -12.59 1.30 -3.17
N GLY A 27 -12.20 0.80 -1.99
CA GLY A 27 -13.13 0.30 -0.97
C GLY A 27 -13.87 -0.99 -1.36
N VAL A 28 -13.64 -1.51 -2.57
CA VAL A 28 -14.25 -2.76 -3.06
C VAL A 28 -13.48 -3.98 -2.54
N PHE A 29 -12.15 -3.91 -2.58
CA PHE A 29 -11.28 -4.91 -1.99
C PHE A 29 -10.40 -4.26 -0.94
N VAL A 30 -10.48 -4.78 0.29
CA VAL A 30 -9.62 -4.37 1.40
C VAL A 30 -8.78 -5.58 1.80
N TYR A 31 -7.49 -5.52 1.53
CA TYR A 31 -6.53 -6.54 1.95
C TYR A 31 -5.83 -6.07 3.21
N ARG A 32 -5.86 -6.89 4.26
CA ARG A 32 -5.23 -6.55 5.54
C ARG A 32 -4.33 -7.68 6.02
N GLN A 33 -3.10 -7.34 6.38
CA GLN A 33 -2.15 -8.22 7.03
C GLN A 33 -1.80 -7.62 8.39
N GLN A 34 -1.89 -8.42 9.46
CA GLN A 34 -1.55 -8.00 10.81
C GLN A 34 -0.61 -9.00 11.44
N ALA A 35 0.44 -8.50 12.09
CA ALA A 35 1.39 -9.31 12.85
C ALA A 35 0.68 -10.07 13.99
N GLU A 36 0.95 -11.37 14.06
CA GLU A 36 0.46 -12.24 15.15
C GLU A 36 1.18 -11.99 16.48
N VAL A 37 2.26 -11.21 16.45
CA VAL A 37 3.05 -10.79 17.61
C VAL A 37 2.98 -9.28 17.84
N GLN A 38 3.23 -8.86 19.08
CA GLN A 38 3.42 -7.44 19.38
C GLN A 38 4.82 -6.99 18.97
N LEU A 39 4.98 -5.70 18.68
CA LEU A 39 6.29 -5.09 18.49
C LEU A 39 7.10 -5.22 19.79
N PRO A 40 8.41 -5.52 19.69
CA PRO A 40 9.29 -5.43 20.84
C PRO A 40 9.40 -3.98 21.31
N ALA A 41 9.77 -3.80 22.58
CA ALA A 41 10.05 -2.47 23.12
C ALA A 41 11.41 -1.95 22.62
N GLY A 42 11.50 -0.63 22.46
CA GLY A 42 12.75 0.05 22.09
C GLY A 42 12.84 0.35 20.60
N GLU A 43 14.05 0.25 20.04
CA GLU A 43 14.30 0.47 18.63
C GLU A 43 13.93 -0.79 17.83
N VAL A 44 13.08 -0.61 16.83
CA VAL A 44 12.52 -1.70 16.03
C VAL A 44 12.59 -1.32 14.55
N ASN A 45 13.04 -2.25 13.72
CA ASN A 45 12.89 -2.14 12.28
C ASN A 45 11.63 -2.88 11.82
N VAL A 46 10.75 -2.18 11.11
CA VAL A 46 9.57 -2.80 10.49
C VAL A 46 9.65 -2.65 8.97
N ARG A 47 9.21 -3.68 8.26
CA ARG A 47 9.22 -3.70 6.79
C ARG A 47 7.94 -4.37 6.27
N MET A 48 7.43 -3.84 5.17
CA MET A 48 6.46 -4.53 4.32
C MET A 48 7.15 -4.81 2.99
N GLU A 49 7.11 -6.07 2.55
CA GLU A 49 7.55 -6.49 1.23
C GLU A 49 6.35 -6.91 0.41
N PHE A 50 6.26 -6.41 -0.82
CA PHE A 50 5.29 -6.86 -1.81
C PHE A 50 6.05 -7.47 -3.00
N VAL A 51 5.77 -8.74 -3.28
CA VAL A 51 6.32 -9.46 -4.44
C VAL A 51 5.19 -9.65 -5.45
N ALA A 52 5.29 -8.97 -6.58
CA ALA A 52 4.33 -9.10 -7.68
C ALA A 52 4.44 -10.47 -8.35
N ASP A 53 3.31 -11.04 -8.76
CA ASP A 53 3.29 -12.33 -9.48
C ASP A 53 3.82 -12.21 -10.92
N ALA A 54 3.72 -11.02 -11.52
CA ALA A 54 4.22 -10.72 -12.86
C ALA A 54 4.57 -9.22 -13.01
N PRO A 55 5.50 -8.85 -13.90
CA PRO A 55 5.85 -7.45 -14.16
C PRO A 55 4.80 -6.77 -15.06
N LYS A 56 3.53 -6.71 -14.61
CA LYS A 56 2.44 -6.08 -15.37
C LYS A 56 1.47 -5.31 -14.47
N PRO A 57 0.79 -4.28 -14.99
CA PRO A 57 -0.28 -3.58 -14.29
C PRO A 57 -1.35 -4.51 -13.73
N ALA A 58 -1.91 -4.14 -12.57
CA ALA A 58 -2.98 -4.85 -11.87
C ALA A 58 -2.70 -6.31 -11.52
N THR A 59 -1.43 -6.73 -11.54
CA THR A 59 -1.03 -8.04 -11.04
C THR A 59 -1.36 -8.17 -9.55
N GLY A 60 -1.72 -9.40 -9.14
CA GLY A 60 -1.67 -9.77 -7.74
C GLY A 60 -0.24 -9.93 -7.25
N GLY A 61 -0.10 -10.21 -5.96
CA GLY A 61 1.19 -10.49 -5.36
C GLY A 61 1.08 -10.93 -3.90
N GLN A 62 2.24 -11.22 -3.33
CA GLN A 62 2.40 -11.65 -1.95
C GLN A 62 2.89 -10.48 -1.09
N VAL A 63 2.15 -10.16 -0.03
CA VAL A 63 2.60 -9.25 1.03
C VAL A 63 3.25 -10.05 2.15
N THR A 64 4.37 -9.56 2.66
CA THR A 64 5.04 -10.06 3.87
C THR A 64 5.35 -8.89 4.80
N LEU A 65 4.97 -9.01 6.08
CA LEU A 65 5.34 -8.07 7.14
C LEU A 65 6.50 -8.64 7.93
N LEU A 66 7.51 -7.80 8.20
CA LEU A 66 8.69 -8.18 8.95
C LEU A 66 8.93 -7.24 10.12
N ILE A 67 9.40 -7.83 11.23
CA ILE A 67 9.93 -7.12 12.40
C ILE A 67 11.36 -7.62 12.62
N ASP A 68 12.33 -6.70 12.58
CA ASP A 68 13.77 -7.00 12.70
C ASP A 68 14.23 -8.13 11.76
N GLY A 69 13.72 -8.10 10.52
CA GLY A 69 14.03 -9.09 9.47
C GLY A 69 13.31 -10.43 9.61
N LYS A 70 12.47 -10.63 10.63
CA LYS A 70 11.67 -11.85 10.79
C LYS A 70 10.27 -11.65 10.26
N ALA A 71 9.78 -12.57 9.41
CA ALA A 71 8.41 -12.56 8.94
C ALA A 71 7.44 -12.78 10.11
N VAL A 72 6.44 -11.90 10.23
CA VAL A 72 5.43 -11.92 11.31
C VAL A 72 3.98 -11.97 10.81
N ALA A 73 3.76 -11.72 9.52
CA ALA A 73 2.50 -11.94 8.83
C ALA A 73 2.73 -12.02 7.33
N THR A 74 1.83 -12.72 6.63
CA THR A 74 1.80 -12.81 5.17
C THR A 74 0.36 -12.76 4.67
N GLY A 75 0.12 -12.24 3.48
CA GLY A 75 -1.20 -12.30 2.86
C GLY A 75 -1.17 -12.07 1.36
N ARG A 76 -2.18 -12.58 0.67
CA ARG A 76 -2.35 -12.36 -0.77
C ARG A 76 -3.17 -11.12 -1.06
N MET A 77 -2.72 -10.40 -2.08
CA MET A 77 -3.48 -9.36 -2.76
C MET A 77 -3.73 -9.87 -4.16
N ASP A 78 -4.98 -10.18 -4.48
CA ASP A 78 -5.33 -10.76 -5.79
C ASP A 78 -5.25 -9.72 -6.91
N HIS A 79 -5.43 -8.44 -6.54
CA HIS A 79 -5.45 -7.32 -7.47
C HIS A 79 -4.76 -6.10 -6.88
N THR A 80 -3.97 -5.42 -7.73
CA THR A 80 -3.45 -4.07 -7.49
C THR A 80 -4.14 -3.07 -8.42
N VAL A 81 -4.11 -1.78 -8.09
CA VAL A 81 -4.62 -0.74 -9.00
C VAL A 81 -3.72 -0.64 -10.24
N PRO A 82 -4.27 -0.61 -11.46
CA PRO A 82 -3.50 -0.71 -12.70
C PRO A 82 -2.61 0.49 -13.03
N ILE A 83 -2.82 1.67 -12.43
CA ILE A 83 -2.13 2.90 -12.85
C ILE A 83 -1.57 3.67 -11.65
N ARG A 84 -2.43 4.23 -10.79
CA ARG A 84 -2.04 4.91 -9.55
C ARG A 84 -3.22 4.99 -8.60
N PHE A 85 -2.92 5.17 -7.32
CA PHE A 85 -3.84 5.74 -6.35
C PHE A 85 -4.10 7.22 -6.66
N SER A 86 -5.25 7.75 -6.21
CA SER A 86 -5.77 9.04 -6.63
C SER A 86 -4.71 10.16 -6.60
N ALA A 87 -4.81 11.12 -7.52
CA ALA A 87 -3.86 12.25 -7.62
C ALA A 87 -3.94 13.26 -6.46
N TYR A 88 -4.64 12.95 -5.36
CA TYR A 88 -5.15 13.95 -4.42
C TYR A 88 -4.85 13.72 -2.94
N ALA A 89 -4.09 12.69 -2.55
CA ALA A 89 -3.60 12.61 -1.18
C ALA A 89 -2.16 12.11 -1.17
N GLY A 90 -1.29 12.87 -0.49
CA GLY A 90 0.13 12.60 -0.41
C GLY A 90 0.46 11.40 0.48
N MET A 91 1.75 11.24 0.78
CA MET A 91 2.26 10.25 1.73
C MET A 91 2.40 10.90 3.10
N ASP A 92 1.66 10.39 4.08
CA ASP A 92 1.74 10.79 5.48
C ASP A 92 2.68 9.85 6.26
N ILE A 93 3.68 10.43 6.93
CA ILE A 93 4.58 9.71 7.85
C ILE A 93 4.41 10.28 9.25
N GLY A 94 4.10 9.40 10.22
CA GLY A 94 4.00 9.76 11.64
C GLY A 94 2.61 10.19 12.11
N CYS A 95 1.70 10.60 11.22
CA CYS A 95 0.31 10.89 11.55
C CYS A 95 -0.54 10.86 10.28
N ASP A 96 -1.58 10.03 10.23
CA ASP A 96 -2.59 10.04 9.15
C ASP A 96 -3.57 11.19 9.44
N ASN A 97 -3.48 12.27 8.66
CA ASN A 97 -4.03 13.58 9.03
C ASN A 97 -5.43 13.86 8.43
N GLY A 98 -6.10 12.85 7.86
CA GLY A 98 -7.33 13.04 7.08
C GLY A 98 -8.11 11.78 6.77
N GLY A 99 -8.63 11.64 5.54
CA GLY A 99 -9.42 10.49 5.09
C GLY A 99 -8.62 9.18 5.16
N VAL A 100 -8.72 8.49 6.29
CA VAL A 100 -7.92 7.30 6.57
C VAL A 100 -8.10 6.20 5.53
N VAL A 101 -7.04 5.45 5.29
CA VAL A 101 -7.06 4.26 4.42
C VAL A 101 -7.83 3.11 5.06
N ASP A 102 -7.70 2.93 6.38
CA ASP A 102 -8.39 1.88 7.12
C ASP A 102 -9.43 2.46 8.09
N LEU A 103 -10.69 2.10 7.88
CA LEU A 103 -11.80 2.57 8.70
C LEU A 103 -11.72 2.06 10.15
N SER A 104 -10.90 1.04 10.45
CA SER A 104 -10.75 0.50 11.81
C SER A 104 -10.14 1.49 12.81
N TYR A 105 -9.53 2.56 12.33
CA TYR A 105 -8.95 3.62 13.16
C TYR A 105 -9.52 5.01 12.82
N GLU A 106 -10.61 5.09 12.06
CA GLU A 106 -11.24 6.36 11.68
C GLU A 106 -11.68 7.18 12.90
N ASP A 107 -12.20 6.53 13.94
CA ASP A 107 -12.62 7.14 15.19
C ASP A 107 -11.44 7.72 16.01
N LYS A 108 -10.19 7.37 15.65
CA LYS A 108 -8.97 7.80 16.33
C LYS A 108 -8.24 8.94 15.61
N LYS A 109 -8.87 9.57 14.60
CA LYS A 109 -8.32 10.74 13.89
C LYS A 109 -8.08 11.93 14.86
N PRO A 110 -6.92 12.63 14.79
CA PRO A 110 -5.73 12.29 14.01
C PRO A 110 -4.96 11.12 14.64
N PHE A 111 -4.70 10.07 13.86
CA PHE A 111 -4.06 8.85 14.34
C PHE A 111 -2.54 9.03 14.42
N ALA A 112 -2.09 9.80 15.41
CA ALA A 112 -0.69 10.16 15.59
C ALA A 112 0.13 8.99 16.17
N PHE A 113 1.27 8.70 15.54
CA PHE A 113 2.25 7.75 16.08
C PHE A 113 2.93 8.35 17.31
N THR A 114 2.94 7.61 18.41
CA THR A 114 3.44 8.10 19.70
C THR A 114 4.94 7.85 19.92
N GLY A 115 5.61 7.20 18.98
CA GLY A 115 7.06 6.94 19.02
C GLY A 115 7.85 7.92 18.15
N THR A 116 9.15 7.64 17.98
CA THR A 116 10.02 8.41 17.09
C THR A 116 10.29 7.63 15.81
N VAL A 117 9.92 8.19 14.66
CA VAL A 117 10.34 7.65 13.35
C VAL A 117 11.72 8.21 13.02
N ARG A 118 12.74 7.34 12.95
CA ARG A 118 14.11 7.77 12.64
C ARG A 118 14.43 7.78 11.15
N LYS A 119 13.88 6.81 10.40
CA LYS A 119 14.15 6.63 8.97
C LYS A 119 12.98 5.93 8.30
N VAL A 120 12.64 6.38 7.10
CA VAL A 120 11.75 5.68 6.18
C VAL A 120 12.52 5.46 4.89
N THR A 121 12.41 4.28 4.30
CA THR A 121 13.07 3.93 3.04
C THR A 121 12.08 3.18 2.18
N PHE A 122 11.92 3.64 0.95
CA PHE A 122 11.22 2.92 -0.10
C PHE A 122 12.28 2.37 -1.02
N ASP A 123 12.26 1.06 -1.21
CA ASP A 123 13.13 0.36 -2.13
C ASP A 123 12.26 -0.26 -3.21
N ILE A 124 12.63 -0.02 -4.46
CA ILE A 124 11.91 -0.53 -5.63
C ILE A 124 12.97 -1.26 -6.43
N GLU A 125 12.92 -2.60 -6.41
CA GLU A 125 13.78 -3.39 -7.26
C GLU A 125 13.44 -3.09 -8.73
N SER A 126 14.46 -2.77 -9.53
CA SER A 126 14.27 -2.49 -10.95
C SER A 126 13.90 -3.78 -11.69
N HIS A 127 12.72 -3.79 -12.29
CA HIS A 127 12.38 -4.70 -13.39
C HIS A 127 12.28 -3.85 -14.65
N GLN A 128 13.43 -3.47 -15.20
CA GLN A 128 13.48 -2.72 -16.46
C GLN A 128 13.95 -3.64 -17.59
N SER A 129 13.00 -4.15 -18.37
CA SER A 129 13.26 -4.37 -19.80
C SER A 129 12.77 -3.14 -20.54
N ALA A 130 13.56 -2.59 -21.46
CA ALA A 130 13.24 -1.35 -22.19
C ALA A 130 11.92 -1.43 -23.00
N GLU A 131 11.44 -2.65 -23.28
CA GLU A 131 10.16 -2.89 -23.96
C GLU A 131 8.95 -2.67 -23.04
N ASP A 132 9.09 -2.88 -21.73
CA ASP A 132 8.00 -2.72 -20.75
C ASP A 132 7.64 -1.24 -20.53
N GLU A 133 8.64 -0.37 -20.59
CA GLU A 133 8.52 1.08 -20.35
C GLU A 133 7.66 1.78 -21.42
N ASP A 134 7.79 1.37 -22.69
CA ASP A 134 7.03 1.95 -23.82
C ASP A 134 5.55 1.50 -23.81
N THR A 135 5.29 0.24 -23.42
CA THR A 135 3.92 -0.27 -23.23
C THR A 135 3.19 0.38 -22.06
N LEU A 136 3.87 0.64 -20.94
CA LEU A 136 3.30 1.32 -19.78
C LEU A 136 2.98 2.79 -20.11
N HIS A 137 3.88 3.47 -20.83
CA HIS A 137 3.68 4.86 -21.24
C HIS A 137 2.50 5.00 -22.23
N THR A 138 2.32 4.03 -23.13
CA THR A 138 1.21 4.00 -24.10
C THR A 138 -0.14 3.70 -23.42
N ALA A 139 -0.16 2.76 -22.46
CA ALA A 139 -1.38 2.42 -21.72
C ALA A 139 -1.93 3.60 -20.89
N ALA A 140 -1.03 4.47 -20.38
CA ALA A 140 -1.42 5.68 -19.64
C ALA A 140 -2.08 6.75 -20.53
N HIS A 141 -1.81 6.77 -21.85
CA HIS A 141 -2.39 7.74 -22.78
C HIS A 141 -3.67 7.28 -23.49
N HIS A 142 -3.95 5.97 -23.58
CA HIS A 142 -5.11 5.43 -24.28
C HIS A 142 -6.37 5.22 -23.40
N GLY A 143 -6.55 6.04 -22.37
CA GLY A 143 -7.79 6.08 -21.58
C GLY A 143 -8.96 6.84 -22.23
N HIS A 144 -8.82 7.33 -23.47
CA HIS A 144 -9.84 8.13 -24.17
C HIS A 144 -10.02 7.69 -25.63
N ALA A 145 -10.71 6.57 -25.86
CA ALA A 145 -11.41 6.33 -27.13
C ALA A 145 -12.38 5.13 -27.00
N GLY A 146 -13.40 5.26 -26.15
CA GLY A 146 -14.54 4.35 -26.14
C GLY A 146 -15.60 4.82 -27.13
N HIS A 147 -15.51 4.35 -28.36
CA HIS A 147 -16.46 4.52 -29.46
C HIS A 147 -17.83 3.94 -29.09
N GLY A 148 -18.90 4.74 -29.21
CA GLY A 148 -20.29 4.30 -29.05
C GLY A 148 -21.12 4.62 -30.29
N LEU A 149 -21.13 3.71 -31.27
CA LEU A 149 -22.15 3.62 -32.31
C LEU A 149 -23.07 2.43 -32.00
N ALA A 150 -24.36 2.63 -32.29
CA ALA A 150 -25.46 1.67 -32.49
C ALA A 150 -26.49 1.54 -31.34
N GLY A 151 -27.72 1.93 -31.70
CA GLY A 151 -28.96 1.85 -30.93
C GLY A 151 -29.98 2.81 -31.51
#